data_AF-A0A4S4BB44-F1
#
_entry.id   AF-A0A4S4BB44-F1
#
_cell.length_a   1.000
_cell.length_b   1.000
_cell.length_c   1.000
_cell.angle_alpha   90.00
_cell.angle_beta   90.00
_cell.angle_gamma   90.00
#
_symmetry.space_group_name_H-M   'P 1'
#
loop_
_entity.id
_entity.type
_entity.pdbx_description
1 polymer ?
#
loop_
_entity_poly.entity_id
_entity_poly.type
_entity_poly.pdbx_seq_one_letter_code
_entity_poly.pdbx_strand_id
1 'polypeptide(L)'
;MKGFVHISGDAPGLIPIDYFDVILLPLKTFITELSELEPQEVYSEWLNELYIDEVSRKDFRTIVSMLKNHIESTHKADLPDGFLEFWNHEIMPLLDGDPRNPGEDAREI
;
A
#
# COMPACT_ATOMS: atom_id res chain seq x y z
N MET A 1 -9.78 12.61 -11.69
CA MET A 1 -10.42 11.58 -10.83
C MET A 1 -9.48 11.33 -9.65
N LYS A 2 -9.99 10.91 -8.49
CA LYS A 2 -9.17 10.61 -7.30
C LYS A 2 -9.52 9.20 -6.80
N GLY A 3 -8.54 8.52 -6.21
CA GLY A 3 -8.73 7.29 -5.45
C GLY A 3 -8.61 7.54 -3.95
N PHE A 4 -8.80 6.47 -3.18
CA PHE A 4 -8.65 6.46 -1.73
C PHE A 4 -7.76 5.32 -1.27
N VAL A 5 -7.03 5.55 -0.18
CA VAL A 5 -6.22 4.54 0.50
C VAL A 5 -6.53 4.53 2.00
N HIS A 6 -6.80 3.35 2.52
CA HIS A 6 -7.06 3.07 3.93
C HIS A 6 -5.90 2.21 4.45
N ILE A 7 -5.14 2.69 5.43
CA ILE A 7 -3.88 2.02 5.88
C ILE A 7 -3.92 1.56 7.33
N SER A 8 -4.38 2.41 8.26
CA SER A 8 -4.28 2.13 9.71
C SER A 8 -5.49 2.63 10.51
N GLY A 9 -6.71 2.46 9.99
CA GLY A 9 -7.94 2.86 10.69
C GLY A 9 -8.15 4.37 10.83
N ASP A 10 -7.29 5.18 10.21
CA ASP A 10 -7.52 6.60 9.97
C ASP A 10 -8.52 6.79 8.82
N ALA A 11 -9.08 8.00 8.72
CA ALA A 11 -9.92 8.36 7.60
C ALA A 11 -9.18 8.14 6.26
N PRO A 12 -9.86 7.65 5.21
CA PRO A 12 -9.23 7.39 3.92
C PRO A 12 -8.45 8.58 3.39
N GLY A 13 -7.19 8.34 3.00
CA GLY A 13 -6.36 9.32 2.33
C GLY A 13 -6.80 9.49 0.87
N LEU A 14 -7.02 10.72 0.43
CA LEU A 14 -7.30 11.04 -0.97
C LEU A 14 -6.02 11.01 -1.78
N ILE A 15 -5.99 10.21 -2.85
CA ILE A 15 -4.80 10.07 -3.71
C ILE A 15 -5.14 10.38 -5.18
N PRO A 16 -4.21 10.98 -5.95
CA PRO A 16 -4.34 11.08 -7.41
C PRO A 16 -4.58 9.71 -8.05
N ILE A 17 -5.40 9.64 -9.09
CA ILE A 17 -5.78 8.35 -9.70
C ILE A 17 -4.60 7.62 -10.35
N ASP A 18 -3.67 8.37 -10.93
CA ASP A 18 -2.41 7.85 -11.47
C ASP A 18 -1.51 7.27 -10.37
N TYR A 19 -1.57 7.81 -9.15
CA TYR A 19 -0.83 7.25 -8.01
C TYR A 19 -1.52 5.99 -7.47
N PHE A 20 -2.86 5.98 -7.48
CA PHE A 20 -3.64 4.79 -7.18
C PHE A 20 -3.28 3.64 -8.11
N ASP A 21 -3.21 3.88 -9.42
CA ASP A 21 -2.88 2.84 -10.41
C ASP A 21 -1.50 2.23 -10.18
N VAL A 22 -0.51 3.05 -9.81
CA VAL A 22 0.85 2.58 -9.47
C VAL A 22 0.84 1.64 -8.26
N ILE A 23 0.03 1.94 -7.23
CA ILE A 23 -0.05 1.11 -6.02
C ILE A 23 -0.92 -0.14 -6.28
N LEU A 24 -1.98 -0.02 -7.07
CA LEU A 24 -2.91 -1.10 -7.38
C LEU A 24 -2.25 -2.22 -8.21
N LEU A 25 -1.41 -1.86 -9.19
CA LEU A 25 -0.81 -2.82 -10.11
C LEU A 25 -0.07 -3.99 -9.42
N PRO A 26 0.87 -3.76 -8.47
CA PRO A 26 1.50 -4.85 -7.74
C PRO A 26 0.49 -5.61 -6.88
N LEU A 27 -0.46 -4.94 -6.22
CA LEU A 27 -1.47 -5.61 -5.39
C LEU A 27 -2.28 -6.63 -6.19
N LYS A 28 -2.72 -6.28 -7.40
CA LYS A 28 -3.46 -7.21 -8.29
C LYS A 28 -2.67 -8.47 -8.60
N THR A 29 -1.36 -8.35 -8.76
CA THR A 29 -0.50 -9.51 -9.03
C THR A 29 -0.34 -10.35 -7.78
N PHE A 30 0.02 -9.74 -6.66
CA PHE A 30 0.42 -10.47 -5.48
C PHE A 30 -0.72 -11.01 -4.63
N ILE A 31 -1.88 -10.35 -4.59
CA ILE A 31 -3.03 -10.88 -3.82
C ILE A 31 -3.46 -12.23 -4.36
N THR A 32 -3.33 -12.46 -5.68
CA THR A 32 -3.60 -13.78 -6.26
C THR A 32 -2.63 -14.88 -5.78
N GLU A 33 -1.47 -14.49 -5.26
CA GLU A 33 -0.47 -15.39 -4.65
C GLU A 33 -0.69 -15.59 -3.14
N LEU A 34 -1.46 -14.71 -2.49
CA LEU A 34 -1.85 -14.81 -1.08
C LEU A 34 -3.13 -15.63 -0.96
N SER A 35 -2.99 -16.96 -0.87
CA SER A 35 -4.11 -17.93 -0.94
C SER A 35 -5.25 -17.76 0.08
N GLU A 36 -5.09 -16.89 1.07
CA GLU A 36 -6.06 -16.67 2.17
C GLU A 36 -6.73 -15.30 2.10
N LEU A 37 -6.33 -14.42 1.16
CA LEU A 37 -6.79 -13.05 1.07
C LEU A 37 -7.50 -12.83 -0.26
N GLU A 38 -8.77 -12.46 -0.20
CA GLU A 38 -9.54 -12.17 -1.40
C GLU A 38 -9.25 -10.75 -1.93
N PRO A 39 -9.20 -10.52 -3.25
CA PRO A 39 -8.97 -9.20 -3.82
C PRO A 39 -9.86 -8.08 -3.25
N GLN A 40 -11.14 -8.36 -3.07
CA GLN A 40 -12.12 -7.41 -2.52
C GLN A 40 -11.84 -6.97 -1.07
N GLU A 41 -11.00 -7.72 -0.34
CA GLU A 41 -10.58 -7.35 1.02
C GLU A 41 -9.43 -6.33 1.01
N VAL A 42 -8.84 -6.05 -0.16
CA VAL A 42 -7.66 -5.17 -0.28
C VAL A 42 -7.88 -4.04 -1.28
N TYR A 43 -8.74 -4.20 -2.28
CA TYR A 43 -9.04 -3.11 -3.21
C TYR A 43 -10.42 -3.22 -3.87
N SER A 44 -10.92 -2.07 -4.32
CA SER A 44 -12.10 -1.94 -5.18
C SER A 44 -11.80 -1.04 -6.37
N GLU A 45 -11.70 -1.61 -7.57
CA GLU A 45 -11.51 -0.84 -8.81
C GLU A 45 -12.75 -0.02 -9.19
N TRP A 46 -13.94 -0.44 -8.76
CA TRP A 46 -15.17 0.30 -9.02
C TRP A 46 -15.26 1.57 -8.17
N LEU A 47 -14.77 1.52 -6.93
CA LEU A 47 -14.74 2.66 -6.00
C LEU A 47 -13.42 3.45 -6.05
N ASN A 48 -12.38 2.90 -6.66
CA ASN A 48 -10.99 3.38 -6.60
C ASN A 48 -10.46 3.46 -5.17
N GLU A 49 -10.63 2.37 -4.40
CA GLU A 49 -10.23 2.30 -2.99
C GLU A 49 -9.26 1.15 -2.72
N LEU A 50 -8.32 1.36 -1.79
CA LEU A 50 -7.38 0.35 -1.27
C LEU A 50 -7.59 0.17 0.24
N TYR A 51 -7.82 -1.06 0.69
CA TYR A 51 -8.15 -1.45 2.07
C TYR A 51 -6.99 -2.21 2.73
N ILE A 52 -5.94 -1.50 3.12
CA ILE A 52 -4.76 -2.09 3.79
C ILE A 52 -4.98 -2.12 5.32
N ASP A 53 -5.96 -1.39 5.84
CA ASP A 53 -6.32 -1.35 7.26
C ASP A 53 -7.03 -2.60 7.78
N GLU A 54 -7.83 -3.29 6.95
CA GLU A 54 -8.63 -4.44 7.39
C GLU A 54 -7.87 -5.78 7.38
N VAL A 55 -6.66 -5.84 6.82
CA VAL A 55 -5.92 -7.10 6.65
C VAL A 55 -5.22 -7.56 7.93
N SER A 56 -4.96 -8.88 8.02
CA SER A 56 -4.25 -9.48 9.16
C SER A 56 -2.83 -8.91 9.31
N ARG A 57 -2.22 -9.04 10.49
CA ARG A 57 -0.83 -8.60 10.73
C ARG A 57 0.17 -9.22 9.75
N LYS A 58 -0.01 -10.50 9.41
CA LYS A 58 0.87 -11.24 8.49
C LYS A 58 0.74 -10.70 7.08
N ASP A 59 -0.50 -10.49 6.64
CA ASP A 59 -0.80 -10.02 5.28
C ASP A 59 -0.40 -8.56 5.11
N PHE A 60 -0.63 -7.72 6.13
CA PHE A 60 -0.17 -6.33 6.17
C PHE A 60 1.32 -6.22 5.88
N ARG A 61 2.15 -6.97 6.61
CA ARG A 61 3.61 -6.98 6.42
C ARG A 61 4.01 -7.44 5.02
N THR A 62 3.31 -8.43 4.51
CA THR A 62 3.56 -8.97 3.17
C THR A 62 3.23 -7.92 2.11
N ILE A 63 2.06 -7.30 2.19
CA ILE A 63 1.62 -6.18 1.35
C ILE A 63 2.63 -5.04 1.40
N VAL A 64 3.01 -4.58 2.59
CA VAL A 64 3.98 -3.48 2.77
C VAL A 64 5.32 -3.82 2.10
N SER A 65 5.87 -5.00 2.37
CA SER A 65 7.16 -5.41 1.80
C SER A 65 7.10 -5.48 0.28
N MET A 66 6.01 -5.99 -0.29
CA MET A 66 5.83 -6.08 -1.74
C MET A 66 5.68 -4.71 -2.39
N LEU A 67 4.87 -3.83 -1.78
CA LEU A 67 4.72 -2.46 -2.27
C LEU A 67 6.08 -1.73 -2.28
N LYS A 68 6.84 -1.81 -1.18
CA LYS A 68 8.18 -1.22 -1.11
C LYS A 68 9.10 -1.77 -2.20
N ASN A 69 9.19 -3.09 -2.33
CA ASN A 69 10.01 -3.73 -3.36
C ASN A 69 9.59 -3.34 -4.78
N HIS A 70 8.28 -3.23 -5.05
CA HIS A 70 7.77 -2.83 -6.36
C HIS A 70 8.13 -1.37 -6.67
N ILE A 71 7.92 -0.45 -5.74
CA ILE A 71 8.24 0.97 -5.94
C ILE A 71 9.76 1.17 -6.08
N GLU A 72 10.58 0.47 -5.29
CA GLU A 72 12.04 0.54 -5.38
C GLU A 72 12.61 -0.04 -6.69
N SER A 73 11.96 -1.06 -7.26
CA SER A 73 12.37 -1.69 -8.52
C SER A 73 11.80 -1.02 -9.76
N THR A 74 10.75 -0.20 -9.62
CA THR A 74 10.17 0.55 -10.74
C THR A 74 11.11 1.69 -11.15
N HIS A 75 11.42 1.81 -12.44
CA HIS A 75 12.23 2.91 -12.92
C HIS A 75 11.53 4.24 -12.67
N LYS A 76 12.26 5.25 -12.18
CA LYS A 76 11.70 6.56 -11.85
C LYS A 76 10.95 7.23 -13.01
N ALA A 77 11.37 6.97 -14.26
CA ALA A 77 10.75 7.53 -15.46
C ALA A 77 9.37 6.90 -15.77
N ASP A 78 9.07 5.75 -15.18
CA ASP A 78 7.78 5.04 -15.33
C ASP A 78 6.79 5.43 -14.22
N LEU A 79 7.23 6.24 -13.24
CA LEU A 79 6.39 6.76 -12.16
C LEU A 79 5.83 8.14 -12.53
N PRO A 80 4.58 8.45 -12.18
CA PRO A 80 4.03 9.80 -12.32
C PRO A 80 4.88 10.85 -11.61
N ASP A 81 4.92 12.07 -12.17
CA ASP A 81 5.62 13.20 -11.56
C ASP A 81 5.14 13.44 -10.13
N GLY A 82 6.06 13.51 -9.17
CA GLY A 82 5.74 13.73 -7.75
C GLY A 82 5.28 12.48 -6.99
N PHE A 83 5.13 11.32 -7.64
CA PHE A 83 4.71 10.09 -6.98
C PHE A 83 5.65 9.68 -5.84
N LEU A 84 6.98 9.74 -6.05
CA LEU A 84 7.95 9.33 -5.03
C LEU A 84 7.95 10.27 -3.82
N GLU A 85 7.72 11.57 -4.02
CA GLU A 85 7.58 12.51 -2.91
C GLU A 85 6.34 12.19 -2.09
N PHE A 86 5.19 12.02 -2.77
CA PHE A 86 3.95 11.58 -2.16
C PHE A 86 4.12 10.26 -1.40
N TRP A 87 4.70 9.24 -2.03
CA TRP A 87 4.93 7.93 -1.42
C TRP A 87 5.73 8.03 -0.12
N ASN A 88 6.83 8.79 -0.13
CA ASN A 88 7.73 8.90 1.02
C ASN A 88 7.19 9.79 2.15
N HIS A 89 6.37 10.79 1.83
CA HIS A 89 5.90 11.77 2.82
C HIS A 89 4.48 11.51 3.34
N GLU A 90 3.62 10.85 2.55
CA GLU A 90 2.21 10.63 2.90
C GLU A 90 1.92 9.15 3.20
N ILE A 91 2.48 8.20 2.44
CA ILE A 91 2.14 6.77 2.56
C ILE A 91 3.11 6.01 3.48
N MET A 92 4.41 6.12 3.23
CA MET A 92 5.44 5.40 3.98
C MET A 92 5.37 5.63 5.50
N PRO A 93 5.16 6.87 6.02
CA PRO A 93 5.05 7.09 7.45
C PRO A 93 3.87 6.35 8.10
N LEU A 94 2.75 6.18 7.37
CA LEU A 94 1.60 5.42 7.84
C LEU A 94 1.91 3.92 7.88
N LEU A 95 2.55 3.39 6.83
CA LEU A 95 2.94 1.99 6.76
C LEU A 95 4.00 1.61 7.82
N ASP A 96 4.95 2.50 8.08
CA ASP A 96 6.03 2.29 9.06
C ASP A 96 5.58 2.55 10.51
N GLY A 97 4.59 3.43 10.70
CA GLY A 97 3.98 3.70 12.00
C GLY A 97 2.93 2.67 12.43
N ASP A 98 2.46 1.80 11.53
CA ASP A 98 1.42 0.83 11.83
C ASP A 98 1.92 -0.24 12.83
N PRO A 99 1.19 -0.53 13.93
CA PRO A 99 1.60 -1.51 14.94
C PRO A 99 1.74 -2.94 14.39
N ARG A 100 1.13 -3.25 13.25
CA ARG A 100 1.30 -4.53 12.54
C ARG A 100 2.66 -4.63 11.88
N ASN A 101 3.28 -3.50 11.51
CA ASN A 101 4.62 -3.39 10.94
C ASN A 101 5.56 -2.64 11.91
N PRO A 102 5.90 -3.24 13.07
CA PRO A 102 6.92 -2.66 13.91
C PRO A 102 8.22 -2.66 13.10
N GLY A 103 8.76 -1.47 12.83
CA GLY A 103 10.01 -1.31 12.08
C GLY A 103 11.15 -2.14 12.66
N GLU A 104 12.30 -2.19 11.97
CA GLU A 104 13.46 -2.99 12.40
C GLU A 104 13.94 -2.68 13.84
N ASP A 105 13.54 -1.54 14.43
CA ASP A 105 13.77 -1.14 15.82
C ASP A 105 12.95 -1.93 16.87
N ALA A 106 12.08 -2.87 16.48
CA ALA A 106 11.41 -3.78 17.42
C ALA A 106 12.18 -5.09 17.66
N ARG A 107 13.49 -5.09 17.42
CA ARG A 107 14.39 -6.05 18.06
C ARG A 107 14.82 -5.45 19.40
N GLU A 108 14.62 -6.24 20.46
CA GLU A 108 14.99 -5.99 21.86
C GLU A 108 13.97 -5.23 22.71
N ILE A 109 13.06 -5.98 23.36
CA ILE A 109 13.14 -6.26 24.82
C ILE A 109 12.58 -7.66 25.10
#